data_AF-A0A7W3THM9-F1
#
_entry.id   AF-A0A7W3THM9-F1
#
_cell.length_a   1.000
_cell.length_b   1.000
_cell.length_c   1.000
_cell.angle_alpha   90.00
_cell.angle_beta   90.00
_cell.angle_gamma   90.00
#
_symmetry.space_group_name_H-M   'P 1'
#
loop_
_entity.id
_entity.type
_entity.pdbx_description
1 polymer ?
#
loop_
_entity_poly.entity_id
_entity_poly.type
_entity_poly.pdbx_seq_one_letter_code
_entity_poly.pdbx_strand_id
1 'polypeptide(L)'
;MEHSAGRAHGWDAAVAWPRLYPVLRDPARSLVDDARDALDQAIGLATVMSLCAPLSLALLWPSGWWAFLTLVPTILAVGAYRAALRSAATYAVAVHGAFDLHRFDLLRALHLPLPADPAGERALAAALCDLWRQEFPLPAGTRYHHEAGPGEP
;
A
#
# COMPACT_ATOMS: atom_id res chain seq x y z
N MET A 1 -1.17 -2.30 10.06
CA MET A 1 -2.56 -2.43 9.56
C MET A 1 -2.61 -2.91 8.10
N GLU A 2 -1.58 -2.70 7.28
CA GLU A 2 -1.52 -3.18 5.89
C GLU A 2 -1.56 -4.71 5.74
N HIS A 3 -1.00 -5.48 6.69
CA HIS A 3 -1.03 -6.96 6.69
C HIS A 3 -2.42 -7.61 6.82
N SER A 4 -3.51 -6.86 7.03
CA SER A 4 -4.86 -7.45 7.05
C SER A 4 -5.58 -7.41 5.72
N ALA A 5 -5.16 -6.55 4.78
CA ALA A 5 -5.80 -6.47 3.48
C ALA A 5 -5.62 -7.81 2.75
N GLY A 6 -6.72 -8.44 2.35
CA GLY A 6 -6.70 -9.73 1.65
C GLY A 6 -6.55 -10.99 2.53
N ARG A 7 -6.32 -10.89 3.86
CA ARG A 7 -6.21 -12.08 4.74
C ARG A 7 -7.47 -12.94 4.75
N ALA A 8 -8.65 -12.34 4.63
CA ALA A 8 -9.91 -13.06 4.51
C ALA A 8 -9.94 -14.03 3.30
N HIS A 9 -9.16 -13.68 2.27
CA HIS A 9 -9.01 -14.37 1.00
C HIS A 9 -7.66 -15.10 0.87
N GLY A 10 -6.86 -15.17 1.94
CA GLY A 10 -5.56 -15.87 1.95
C GLY A 10 -4.40 -15.09 1.31
N TRP A 11 -4.61 -13.83 0.92
CA TRP A 11 -3.56 -12.97 0.39
C TRP A 11 -2.78 -12.29 1.52
N ASP A 12 -1.45 -12.26 1.39
CA ASP A 12 -0.60 -11.33 2.13
C ASP A 12 -0.45 -10.05 1.31
N ALA A 13 -1.17 -8.99 1.71
CA ALA A 13 -1.13 -7.72 1.00
C ALA A 13 0.29 -7.18 0.79
N ALA A 14 1.21 -7.34 1.76
CA ALA A 14 2.56 -6.81 1.61
C ALA A 14 3.31 -7.45 0.41
N VAL A 15 3.03 -8.73 0.12
CA VAL A 15 3.68 -9.49 -0.96
C VAL A 15 2.92 -9.37 -2.28
N ALA A 16 1.59 -9.37 -2.22
CA ALA A 16 0.73 -9.36 -3.40
C ALA A 16 0.51 -7.95 -3.97
N TRP A 17 0.56 -6.91 -3.13
CA TRP A 17 0.25 -5.53 -3.53
C TRP A 17 1.05 -5.00 -4.71
N PRO A 18 2.40 -5.20 -4.80
CA PRO A 18 3.18 -4.72 -5.94
C PRO A 18 2.75 -5.32 -7.29
N ARG A 19 2.13 -6.50 -7.27
CA ARG A 19 1.63 -7.20 -8.47
C ARG A 19 0.16 -6.89 -8.74
N LEU A 20 -0.63 -6.67 -7.70
CA LEU A 20 -2.04 -6.29 -7.82
C LEU A 20 -2.20 -4.85 -8.33
N TYR A 21 -1.39 -3.92 -7.82
CA TYR A 21 -1.50 -2.49 -8.12
C TYR A 21 -1.49 -2.16 -9.64
N PRO A 22 -0.60 -2.74 -10.47
CA PRO A 22 -0.63 -2.54 -11.92
C PRO A 22 -1.88 -3.09 -12.63
N VAL A 23 -2.57 -4.06 -12.02
CA VAL A 23 -3.76 -4.72 -12.57
C VAL A 23 -5.04 -3.95 -12.21
N LEU A 24 -4.99 -3.04 -11.23
CA LEU A 24 -6.13 -2.20 -10.86
C LEU A 24 -6.60 -1.36 -12.04
N ARG A 25 -7.93 -1.28 -12.20
CA ARG A 25 -8.59 -0.38 -13.17
C ARG A 25 -8.52 1.07 -12.67
N ASP A 26 -8.59 2.02 -13.59
CA ASP A 26 -8.35 3.45 -13.33
C ASP A 26 -9.11 4.03 -12.11
N PRO A 27 -10.42 3.76 -11.89
CA PRO A 27 -11.13 4.34 -10.75
C PRO A 27 -10.65 3.82 -9.39
N ALA A 28 -10.25 2.54 -9.32
CA ALA A 28 -9.74 1.95 -8.09
C ALA A 28 -8.29 2.38 -7.84
N ARG A 29 -7.50 2.51 -8.90
CA ARG A 29 -6.13 3.02 -8.83
C ARG A 29 -6.11 4.46 -8.30
N SER A 30 -6.91 5.36 -8.86
CA SER A 30 -6.96 6.75 -8.41
C SER A 30 -7.37 6.89 -6.95
N LEU A 31 -8.37 6.11 -6.51
CA LEU A 31 -8.78 6.12 -5.10
C LEU A 31 -7.66 5.73 -4.14
N VAL A 32 -6.84 4.75 -4.52
CA VAL A 32 -5.71 4.31 -3.69
C VAL A 32 -4.58 5.33 -3.73
N ASP A 33 -4.30 5.90 -4.91
CA ASP A 33 -3.27 6.93 -5.09
C ASP A 33 -3.62 8.20 -4.29
N ASP A 34 -4.86 8.70 -4.40
CA ASP A 34 -5.33 9.86 -3.64
C ASP A 34 -5.22 9.63 -2.12
N ALA A 35 -5.58 8.43 -1.64
CA ALA A 35 -5.49 8.08 -0.24
C ALA A 35 -4.03 7.97 0.24
N ARG A 36 -3.14 7.48 -0.61
CA ARG A 36 -1.70 7.40 -0.35
C ARG A 36 -1.07 8.80 -0.32
N ASP A 37 -1.40 9.65 -1.28
CA ASP A 37 -0.91 11.03 -1.35
C ASP A 37 -1.32 11.81 -0.10
N ALA A 38 -2.57 11.67 0.34
CA ALA A 38 -3.05 12.29 1.58
C ALA A 38 -2.32 11.78 2.84
N LEU A 39 -1.90 10.52 2.85
CA LEU A 39 -1.10 9.94 3.93
C LEU A 39 0.33 10.49 3.90
N ASP A 40 0.99 10.46 2.74
CA ASP A 40 2.37 10.92 2.55
C ASP A 40 2.50 12.41 2.86
N GLN A 41 1.52 13.23 2.48
CA GLN A 41 1.46 14.66 2.83
C GLN A 41 1.34 14.87 4.34
N ALA A 42 0.46 14.11 5.02
CA ALA A 42 0.26 14.24 6.46
C ALA A 42 1.50 13.79 7.25
N ILE A 43 2.16 12.71 6.83
CA ILE A 43 3.43 12.24 7.41
C ILE A 43 4.53 13.26 7.18
N GLY A 44 4.65 13.80 5.95
CA GLY A 44 5.63 14.84 5.62
C GLY A 44 5.47 16.05 6.53
N LEU A 45 4.25 16.57 6.68
CA LEU A 45 3.95 17.70 7.55
C LEU A 45 4.25 17.39 9.02
N ALA A 46 3.87 16.20 9.52
CA ALA A 46 4.14 15.79 10.90
C ALA A 46 5.66 15.72 11.17
N THR A 47 6.42 15.15 10.24
CA THR A 47 7.89 15.04 10.32
C THR A 47 8.54 16.41 10.40
N VAL A 48 8.18 17.32 9.47
CA VAL A 48 8.75 18.68 9.42
C VAL A 48 8.40 19.46 10.69
N MET A 49 7.13 19.43 11.12
CA MET A 49 6.71 20.17 12.32
C MET A 49 7.32 19.61 13.60
N SER A 50 7.50 18.28 13.69
CA SER A 50 8.17 17.64 14.83
C SER A 50 9.65 17.98 14.92
N LEU A 51 10.32 18.27 13.80
CA LEU A 51 11.70 18.76 13.78
C LEU A 51 11.78 20.26 14.09
N CYS A 52 10.86 21.06 13.54
CA CYS A 52 10.81 22.50 13.80
C CYS A 52 10.49 22.83 15.25
N ALA A 53 9.59 22.10 15.92
CA ALA A 53 9.18 22.39 17.29
C ALA A 53 10.34 22.46 18.31
N PRO A 54 11.24 21.45 18.43
CA PRO A 54 12.38 21.53 19.34
C PRO A 54 13.43 22.54 18.90
N LEU A 55 13.64 22.74 17.58
CA LEU A 55 14.56 23.77 17.07
C LEU A 55 14.09 25.18 17.45
N SER A 56 12.80 25.48 17.26
CA SER A 56 12.20 26.74 17.68
C SER A 56 12.27 26.91 19.19
N LEU A 57 12.02 25.84 19.97
CA LEU A 57 12.15 25.91 21.41
C LEU A 57 13.59 26.20 21.86
N ALA A 58 14.58 25.51 21.30
CA ALA A 58 15.99 25.74 21.62
C ALA A 58 16.44 27.17 21.28
N LEU A 59 15.99 27.70 20.15
CA LEU A 59 16.38 29.04 19.69
C LEU A 59 15.67 30.17 20.46
N LEU A 60 14.40 29.97 20.84
CA LEU A 60 13.59 30.97 21.54
C LEU A 60 13.62 30.81 23.07
N TRP A 61 14.22 29.76 23.62
CA TRP A 61 14.38 29.54 25.07
C TRP A 61 14.91 30.77 25.84
N PRO A 62 15.91 31.52 25.34
CA PRO A 62 16.44 32.69 26.06
C PRO A 62 15.50 33.93 26.02
N SER A 63 14.47 33.93 25.17
CA SER A 63 13.73 35.13 24.78
C SER A 63 12.39 35.34 25.51
N GLY A 64 12.11 34.56 26.56
CA GLY A 64 10.96 34.76 27.46
C GLY A 64 9.61 34.56 26.75
N TRP A 65 8.83 35.64 26.59
CA TRP A 65 7.47 35.61 26.01
C TRP A 65 7.42 35.05 24.58
N TRP A 66 8.51 35.18 23.82
CA TRP A 66 8.63 34.63 22.47
C TRP A 66 8.57 33.10 22.43
N ALA A 67 8.82 32.40 23.56
CA ALA A 67 8.62 30.96 23.66
C ALA A 67 7.17 30.52 23.39
N PHE A 68 6.16 31.38 23.55
CA PHE A 68 4.77 31.06 23.15
C PHE A 68 4.63 30.79 21.65
N LEU A 69 5.53 31.33 20.81
CA LEU A 69 5.53 31.10 19.38
C LEU A 69 5.83 29.64 19.02
N THR A 70 6.47 28.88 19.93
CA THR A 70 6.75 27.45 19.74
C THR A 70 5.49 26.58 19.89
N LEU A 71 4.40 27.12 20.46
CA LEU A 71 3.13 26.40 20.54
C LEU A 71 2.52 26.17 19.15
N VAL A 72 2.75 27.07 18.20
CA VAL A 72 2.23 26.94 16.83
C VAL A 72 2.75 25.67 16.14
N PRO A 73 4.07 25.43 16.01
CA PRO A 73 4.58 24.19 15.40
C PRO A 73 4.22 22.95 16.22
N THR A 74 4.12 23.04 17.55
CA THR A 74 3.67 21.91 18.38
C THR A 74 2.22 21.53 18.09
N ILE A 75 1.30 22.50 18.02
CA ILE A 75 -0.12 22.26 17.69
C ILE A 75 -0.24 21.70 16.28
N LEU A 76 0.52 22.24 15.32
CA LEU A 76 0.55 21.75 13.95
C LEU A 76 1.10 20.32 13.86
N ALA A 77 2.15 19.97 14.62
CA ALA A 77 2.69 18.61 14.66
C ALA A 77 1.64 17.61 15.18
N VAL A 78 0.94 17.94 16.25
CA VAL A 78 -0.14 17.09 16.80
C VAL A 78 -1.30 16.96 15.80
N GLY A 79 -1.68 18.07 15.15
CA GLY A 79 -2.72 18.07 14.12
C GLY A 79 -2.35 17.18 12.93
N ALA A 80 -1.13 17.33 12.41
CA ALA A 80 -0.61 16.55 11.30
C ALA A 80 -0.49 15.06 11.64
N TYR A 81 -0.06 14.72 12.85
CA TYR A 81 -0.03 13.33 13.32
C TYR A 81 -1.42 12.69 13.34
N ARG A 82 -2.44 13.40 13.83
CA ARG A 82 -3.83 12.91 13.82
C ARG A 82 -4.39 12.80 12.41
N ALA A 83 -4.04 13.73 11.53
CA ALA A 83 -4.38 13.64 10.10
C ALA A 83 -3.74 12.40 9.48
N ALA A 84 -2.46 12.12 9.74
CA ALA A 84 -1.76 10.94 9.24
C ALA A 84 -2.43 9.64 9.69
N LEU A 85 -2.86 9.54 10.95
CA LEU A 85 -3.61 8.37 11.43
C LEU A 85 -4.93 8.16 10.68
N ARG A 86 -5.67 9.23 10.38
CA ARG A 86 -6.93 9.16 9.61
C ARG A 86 -6.69 8.80 8.15
N SER A 87 -5.68 9.40 7.52
CA SER A 87 -5.28 9.08 6.15
C SER A 87 -4.81 7.63 6.04
N ALA A 88 -4.06 7.13 7.04
CA ALA A 88 -3.61 5.73 7.08
C ALA A 88 -4.77 4.75 7.14
N ALA A 89 -5.82 5.05 7.93
CA ALA A 89 -7.03 4.24 7.96
C ALA A 89 -7.76 4.26 6.61
N THR A 90 -7.84 5.42 5.97
CA THR A 90 -8.49 5.59 4.65
C THR A 90 -7.74 4.81 3.57
N TYR A 91 -6.41 4.92 3.53
CA TYR A 91 -5.54 4.15 2.64
C TYR A 91 -5.71 2.64 2.87
N ALA A 92 -5.74 2.20 4.14
CA ALA A 92 -5.96 0.78 4.45
C ALA A 92 -7.31 0.27 3.91
N VAL A 93 -8.39 1.04 4.04
CA VAL A 93 -9.70 0.68 3.49
C VAL A 93 -9.67 0.62 1.96
N ALA A 94 -9.01 1.59 1.31
CA ALA A 94 -8.86 1.60 -0.15
C ALA A 94 -8.11 0.35 -0.65
N VAL A 95 -7.01 -0.02 0.02
CA VAL A 95 -6.25 -1.25 -0.28
C VAL A 95 -7.10 -2.51 -0.05
N HIS A 96 -7.89 -2.59 1.03
CA HIS A 96 -8.80 -3.72 1.24
C HIS A 96 -9.84 -3.83 0.10
N GLY A 97 -10.49 -2.72 -0.25
CA GLY A 97 -11.45 -2.69 -1.35
C GLY A 97 -10.82 -3.09 -2.69
N ALA A 98 -9.57 -2.70 -2.94
CA ALA A 98 -8.82 -3.11 -4.11
C ALA A 98 -8.63 -4.64 -4.16
N PHE A 99 -8.27 -5.29 -3.05
CA PHE A 99 -8.21 -6.76 -2.98
C PHE A 99 -9.59 -7.40 -3.15
N ASP A 100 -10.62 -6.86 -2.50
CA ASP A 100 -11.98 -7.41 -2.55
C ASP A 100 -12.56 -7.38 -3.96
N LEU A 101 -12.20 -6.39 -4.79
CA LEU A 101 -12.71 -6.30 -6.17
C LEU A 101 -11.78 -6.95 -7.19
N HIS A 102 -10.46 -6.77 -7.06
CA HIS A 102 -9.51 -7.06 -8.13
C HIS A 102 -8.68 -8.34 -7.93
N ARG A 103 -8.89 -9.11 -6.85
CA ARG A 103 -8.16 -10.36 -6.61
C ARG A 103 -8.23 -11.37 -7.77
N PHE A 104 -9.37 -11.44 -8.46
CA PHE A 104 -9.51 -12.34 -9.62
C PHE A 104 -8.95 -11.74 -10.91
N ASP A 105 -8.88 -10.41 -11.01
CA ASP A 105 -8.21 -9.76 -12.15
C ASP A 105 -6.71 -10.10 -12.12
N LEU A 106 -6.10 -10.16 -10.93
CA LEU A 106 -4.72 -10.62 -10.76
C LEU A 106 -4.53 -12.07 -11.23
N LEU A 107 -5.42 -12.99 -10.84
CA LEU A 107 -5.32 -14.39 -11.30
C LEU A 107 -5.45 -14.50 -12.83
N ARG A 108 -6.33 -13.71 -13.44
CA ARG A 108 -6.47 -13.64 -14.90
C ARG A 108 -5.20 -13.10 -15.56
N ALA A 109 -4.61 -12.05 -15.02
CA ALA A 109 -3.35 -11.47 -15.53
C ALA A 109 -2.18 -12.46 -15.43
N LEU A 110 -2.18 -13.34 -14.41
CA LEU A 110 -1.22 -14.42 -14.25
C LEU A 110 -1.54 -15.66 -15.11
N HIS A 111 -2.61 -15.63 -15.91
CA HIS A 111 -3.10 -16.74 -16.73
C HIS A 111 -3.39 -18.01 -15.91
N LEU A 112 -3.83 -17.84 -14.65
CA LEU A 112 -4.23 -18.94 -13.78
C LEU A 112 -5.75 -19.19 -13.87
N PRO A 113 -6.19 -20.46 -13.72
CA PRO A 113 -7.61 -20.76 -13.64
C PRO A 113 -8.24 -20.10 -12.41
N LEU A 114 -9.48 -19.64 -12.54
CA LEU A 114 -10.21 -19.11 -11.38
C LEU A 114 -10.58 -20.26 -10.44
N PRO A 115 -10.38 -20.10 -9.12
CA PRO A 115 -10.75 -21.12 -8.14
C PRO A 115 -12.27 -21.32 -8.12
N ALA A 116 -12.71 -22.58 -7.96
CA ALA A 116 -14.12 -22.94 -7.92
C ALA A 116 -14.78 -22.69 -6.56
N ASP A 117 -13.98 -22.64 -5.49
CA ASP A 117 -14.44 -22.54 -4.11
C ASP A 117 -13.54 -21.63 -3.26
N PRO A 118 -14.05 -21.07 -2.14
CA PRO A 118 -13.28 -20.17 -1.28
C PRO A 118 -12.08 -20.82 -0.58
N ALA A 119 -12.05 -22.14 -0.39
CA ALA A 119 -10.90 -22.81 0.20
C ALA A 119 -9.77 -22.93 -0.83
N GLY A 120 -10.11 -23.30 -2.07
CA GLY A 120 -9.20 -23.29 -3.22
C GLY A 120 -8.61 -21.90 -3.50
N GLU A 121 -9.42 -20.85 -3.39
CA GLU A 121 -8.96 -19.46 -3.50
C GLU A 121 -7.87 -19.14 -2.47
N ARG A 122 -8.12 -19.44 -1.18
CA ARG A 122 -7.17 -19.18 -0.10
C ARG A 122 -5.89 -19.97 -0.25
N ALA A 123 -5.99 -21.25 -0.64
CA ALA A 123 -4.82 -22.10 -0.84
C ALA A 123 -3.95 -21.60 -1.99
N LEU A 124 -4.57 -21.20 -3.11
CA LEU A 124 -3.85 -20.63 -4.25
C LEU A 124 -3.19 -19.29 -3.90
N ALA A 125 -3.92 -18.40 -3.24
CA ALA A 125 -3.41 -17.11 -2.79
C ALA A 125 -2.19 -17.26 -1.86
N ALA A 126 -2.27 -18.18 -0.89
CA ALA A 126 -1.17 -18.48 0.03
C ALA A 126 0.05 -19.04 -0.72
N ALA A 127 -0.16 -20.03 -1.61
CA ALA A 127 0.93 -20.62 -2.40
C ALA A 127 1.64 -19.58 -3.29
N LEU A 128 0.89 -18.66 -3.90
CA LEU A 128 1.45 -17.55 -4.67
C LEU A 128 2.26 -16.59 -3.79
N CYS A 129 1.74 -16.23 -2.62
CA CYS A 129 2.48 -15.37 -1.68
C CYS A 129 3.76 -16.03 -1.18
N ASP A 130 3.73 -17.34 -0.89
CA ASP A 130 4.91 -18.10 -0.49
C ASP A 130 5.95 -18.19 -1.61
N LEU A 131 5.50 -18.47 -2.85
CA LEU A 131 6.35 -18.46 -4.04
C LEU A 131 7.04 -17.11 -4.22
N TRP A 132 6.29 -16.01 -4.12
CA TRP A 132 6.83 -14.66 -4.29
C TRP A 132 7.76 -14.23 -3.16
N ARG A 133 7.54 -14.72 -1.94
CA ARG A 133 8.40 -14.42 -0.79
C ARG A 133 9.75 -15.14 -0.89
N GLN A 134 9.78 -16.33 -1.49
CA GLN A 134 10.99 -17.14 -1.56
C GLN A 134 11.90 -16.80 -2.76
N GLU A 135 11.52 -15.86 -3.63
CA GLU A 135 12.29 -15.42 -4.80
C GLU A 135 12.95 -16.58 -5.58
N PHE A 136 12.29 -17.73 -5.71
CA PHE A 136 12.92 -18.87 -6.38
C PHE A 136 13.20 -18.50 -7.85
N PRO A 137 14.48 -18.48 -8.29
CA PRO A 137 14.78 -18.32 -9.69
C PRO A 137 14.12 -19.47 -10.45
N LEU A 138 13.40 -19.14 -11.52
CA LEU A 138 12.77 -20.15 -12.37
C LEU A 138 13.82 -21.20 -12.77
N PRO A 139 13.50 -22.50 -12.67
CA PRO A 139 14.42 -23.54 -13.08
C PRO A 139 14.92 -23.24 -14.50
N ALA A 140 16.23 -23.33 -14.73
CA ALA A 140 16.89 -22.92 -15.98
C ALA A 140 16.38 -23.64 -17.25
N GLY A 141 15.46 -24.60 -17.12
CA GLY A 141 14.78 -25.29 -18.21
C GLY A 141 13.32 -24.88 -18.45
N THR A 142 12.80 -23.84 -17.78
CA THR A 142 11.41 -23.39 -17.97
C THR A 142 11.23 -22.82 -19.37
N ARG A 143 10.54 -23.54 -20.25
CA ARG A 143 10.19 -23.08 -21.60
C ARG A 143 8.77 -22.53 -21.58
N TYR A 144 8.63 -21.26 -21.96
CA TYR A 144 7.32 -20.65 -22.17
C TYR A 144 6.77 -21.15 -23.51
N HIS A 145 5.66 -21.89 -23.45
CA HIS A 145 4.89 -22.20 -24.65
C HIS A 145 3.97 -21.03 -24.92
N HIS A 146 4.35 -20.19 -25.88
CA HIS A 146 3.43 -19.25 -26.49
C HIS A 146 2.67 -19.99 -27.59
N GLU A 147 1.34 -20.02 -27.53
CA GLU A 147 0.58 -20.38 -28.73
C GLU A 147 0.98 -19.38 -29.82
N ALA A 148 1.60 -19.88 -30.89
CA ALA A 148 1.85 -19.08 -32.07
C ALA A 148 0.49 -18.53 -32.53
N GLY A 149 0.30 -17.22 -32.38
CA GLY A 149 -0.90 -16.55 -32.87
C GLY A 149 -1.11 -16.90 -34.35
N PRO A 150 -2.36 -17.08 -34.79
CA PRO A 150 -2.64 -17.42 -36.18
C PRO A 150 -2.27 -16.24 -37.08
N GLY A 151 -1.09 -16.35 -37.72
CA GLY A 151 -0.70 -15.59 -38.90
C GLY A 151 0.03 -14.28 -38.63
N GLU A 152 1.32 -14.27 -38.94
CA GLU A 152 1.88 -13.20 -39.77
C GLU A 152 2.63 -13.84 -40.94
N PRO A 153 2.38 -13.40 -42.20
CA PRO A 153 2.93 -13.96 -43.43
C PRO A 153 4.44 -13.69 -43.63
#